data_AF-A0A495WDE9-F1
#
_entry.id   AF-A0A495WDE9-F1
#
_cell.length_a   1.000
_cell.length_b   1.000
_cell.length_c   1.000
_cell.angle_alpha   90.00
_cell.angle_beta   90.00
_cell.angle_gamma   90.00
#
_symmetry.space_group_name_H-M   'P 1'
#
loop_
_entity.id
_entity.type
_entity.pdbx_description
1 polymer ?
#
loop_
_entity_poly.entity_id
_entity_poly.type
_entity_poly.pdbx_seq_one_letter_code
_entity_poly.pdbx_strand_id
1 'polypeptide(L)'
;MPKRTDDSSEDTCAGRPIKAATHPFSVNFLAGCRKFSDLAKETDDGQEVMIYATSCIVNAACFLEAKLNEEVAIARICFDESSYERKRWDEVKDGERRHSIPQKWNQVAALTGGRCWDSGVEPFQSFETISSLRNELVHFKADPLGKDEAPSRKIAGLMRLLPVHRNCQTGWRGREDRPRHLR
;
A
#
# COMPACT_ATOMS: atom_id res chain seq x y z
N MET A 1 -47.64 24.08 -5.88
CA MET A 1 -46.54 25.05 -5.62
C MET A 1 -45.53 24.38 -4.73
N PRO A 2 -44.31 24.06 -5.21
CA PRO A 2 -43.31 23.44 -4.36
C PRO A 2 -42.62 24.53 -3.53
N LYS A 3 -42.70 24.42 -2.21
CA LYS A 3 -41.81 25.16 -1.31
C LYS A 3 -40.41 24.59 -1.52
N ARG A 4 -39.49 25.42 -2.04
CA ARG A 4 -38.05 25.23 -1.85
C ARG A 4 -37.78 25.38 -0.35
N THR A 5 -37.48 24.29 0.32
CA THR A 5 -36.73 24.34 1.57
C THR A 5 -35.26 24.27 1.19
N ASP A 6 -34.62 25.44 1.21
CA ASP A 6 -33.19 25.56 1.47
C ASP A 6 -32.92 24.90 2.82
N ASP A 7 -32.20 23.80 2.82
CA ASP A 7 -31.46 23.31 3.97
C ASP A 7 -30.14 22.75 3.45
N SER A 8 -29.32 23.66 2.93
CA SER A 8 -27.91 23.40 2.65
C SER A 8 -27.15 23.40 3.97
N SER A 9 -27.34 22.37 4.80
CA SER A 9 -26.28 21.98 5.73
C SER A 9 -25.19 21.32 4.90
N GLU A 10 -24.46 22.14 4.14
CA GLU A 10 -23.24 21.65 3.50
C GLU A 10 -22.33 21.19 4.63
N ASP A 11 -22.13 19.87 4.70
CA ASP A 11 -21.20 19.18 5.56
C ASP A 11 -19.83 19.86 5.46
N THR A 12 -19.61 20.82 6.36
CA THR A 12 -18.43 21.67 6.39
C THR A 12 -17.68 21.47 7.70
N CYS A 13 -16.36 21.38 7.61
CA CYS A 13 -15.46 21.41 8.74
C CYS A 13 -14.48 22.57 8.51
N ALA A 14 -14.31 23.42 9.53
CA ALA A 14 -13.51 24.66 9.44
C ALA A 14 -13.91 25.58 8.25
N GLY A 15 -15.20 25.65 7.91
CA GLY A 15 -15.70 26.50 6.83
C GLY A 15 -15.37 26.01 5.41
N ARG A 16 -14.97 24.74 5.27
CA ARG A 16 -14.72 24.08 3.98
C ARG A 16 -15.52 22.78 3.92
N PRO A 17 -15.90 22.27 2.73
CA PRO A 17 -16.47 20.94 2.60
C PRO A 17 -15.61 19.91 3.33
N ILE A 18 -16.20 18.96 4.06
CA ILE A 18 -15.47 17.99 4.91
C ILE A 18 -14.35 17.28 4.15
N LYS A 19 -14.55 16.94 2.88
CA LYS A 19 -13.51 16.40 1.99
C LYS A 19 -12.28 17.29 1.85
N ALA A 20 -12.47 18.61 1.83
CA ALA A 20 -11.40 19.61 1.71
C ALA A 20 -10.76 19.99 3.06
N ALA A 21 -11.40 19.64 4.18
CA ALA A 21 -10.90 19.85 5.54
C ALA A 21 -10.22 18.61 6.14
N THR A 22 -10.42 17.44 5.53
CA THR A 22 -9.81 16.17 5.98
C THR A 22 -8.41 16.04 5.41
N HIS A 23 -7.42 15.77 6.25
CA HIS A 23 -6.08 15.39 5.80
C HIS A 23 -6.05 13.86 5.56
N PRO A 24 -6.02 13.38 4.31
CA PRO A 24 -5.89 11.95 4.03
C PRO A 24 -4.48 11.47 4.38
N PHE A 25 -4.38 10.59 5.37
CA PHE A 25 -3.10 10.03 5.83
C PHE A 25 -2.44 9.18 4.74
N SER A 26 -3.22 8.59 3.84
CA SER A 26 -2.76 7.87 2.65
C SER A 26 -1.75 8.69 1.83
N VAL A 27 -1.91 10.02 1.74
CA VAL A 27 -0.96 10.88 1.02
C VAL A 27 0.46 10.80 1.59
N ASN A 28 0.62 10.57 2.90
CA ASN A 28 1.93 10.44 3.52
C ASN A 28 2.62 9.13 3.10
N PHE A 29 1.87 8.03 2.99
CA PHE A 29 2.41 6.77 2.47
C PHE A 29 2.85 6.89 1.01
N LEU A 30 2.06 7.59 0.18
CA LEU A 30 2.44 7.83 -1.21
C LEU A 30 3.69 8.72 -1.33
N ALA A 31 3.80 9.76 -0.50
CA ALA A 31 4.99 10.58 -0.41
C ALA A 31 6.22 9.76 0.04
N GLY A 32 6.03 8.86 1.01
CA GLY A 32 7.05 7.91 1.45
C GLY A 32 7.54 7.02 0.32
N CYS A 33 6.64 6.45 -0.49
CA CYS A 33 7.00 5.62 -1.66
C CYS A 33 7.94 6.38 -2.61
N ARG A 34 7.60 7.64 -2.93
CA ARG A 34 8.42 8.49 -3.79
C ARG A 34 9.79 8.74 -3.16
N LYS A 35 9.81 9.20 -1.91
CA LYS A 35 11.04 9.51 -1.20
C LYS A 35 11.99 8.32 -1.13
N PHE A 36 11.49 7.14 -0.76
CA PHE A 36 12.32 5.94 -0.69
C PHE A 36 12.73 5.42 -2.07
N SER A 37 11.87 5.56 -3.07
CA SER A 37 12.26 5.23 -4.46
C SER A 37 13.39 6.12 -4.96
N ASP A 38 13.42 7.40 -4.58
CA ASP A 38 14.47 8.33 -5.00
C ASP A 38 15.77 8.04 -4.26
N LEU A 39 15.69 7.85 -2.93
CA LEU A 39 16.86 7.45 -2.12
C LEU A 39 17.48 6.13 -2.59
N ALA A 40 16.68 5.16 -3.01
CA ALA A 40 17.17 3.89 -3.55
C ALA A 40 17.94 4.03 -4.88
N LYS A 41 17.71 5.10 -5.63
CA LYS A 41 18.43 5.40 -6.88
C LYS A 41 19.71 6.21 -6.64
N GLU A 42 19.78 6.95 -5.54
CA GLU A 42 20.86 7.87 -5.21
C GLU A 42 21.99 7.21 -4.42
N THR A 43 21.73 6.07 -3.76
CA THR A 43 22.73 5.37 -2.94
C THR A 43 23.43 4.25 -3.72
N ASP A 44 24.74 4.14 -3.52
CA ASP A 44 25.57 3.02 -3.99
C ASP A 44 25.68 1.89 -2.93
N ASP A 45 25.18 2.13 -1.70
CA ASP A 45 25.22 1.15 -0.63
C ASP A 45 24.09 0.11 -0.80
N GLY A 46 24.48 -1.14 -1.02
CA GLY A 46 23.52 -2.22 -1.25
C GLY A 46 22.58 -2.50 -0.07
N GLN A 47 22.98 -2.23 1.17
CA GLN A 47 22.09 -2.37 2.33
C GLN A 47 21.06 -1.25 2.36
N GLU A 48 21.47 -0.02 2.06
CA GLU A 48 20.56 1.13 1.96
C GLU A 48 19.54 0.94 0.83
N VAL A 49 19.98 0.45 -0.35
CA VAL A 49 19.06 0.09 -1.45
C VAL A 49 17.98 -0.88 -0.96
N MET A 50 18.37 -1.94 -0.23
CA MET A 50 17.43 -2.93 0.28
C MET A 50 16.46 -2.35 1.31
N ILE A 51 16.95 -1.50 2.22
CA ILE A 51 16.13 -0.81 3.22
C ILE A 51 15.09 0.07 2.51
N TYR A 52 15.52 0.93 1.59
CA TYR A 52 14.64 1.86 0.90
C TYR A 52 13.63 1.15 0.00
N ALA A 53 14.05 0.11 -0.73
CA ALA A 53 13.15 -0.70 -1.54
C ALA A 53 12.07 -1.39 -0.68
N THR A 54 12.46 -1.98 0.45
CA THR A 54 11.53 -2.61 1.41
C THR A 54 10.55 -1.58 1.97
N SER A 55 11.05 -0.41 2.39
CA SER A 55 10.21 0.69 2.86
C SER A 55 9.22 1.15 1.79
N CYS A 56 9.65 1.26 0.53
CA CYS A 56 8.78 1.63 -0.59
C CYS A 56 7.62 0.63 -0.76
N ILE A 57 7.90 -0.68 -0.75
CA ILE A 57 6.88 -1.73 -0.88
C ILE A 57 5.88 -1.68 0.28
N VAL A 58 6.36 -1.54 1.52
CA VAL A 58 5.49 -1.46 2.70
C VAL A 58 4.60 -0.22 2.63
N ASN A 59 5.18 0.95 2.30
CA ASN A 59 4.42 2.19 2.15
C ASN A 59 3.37 2.07 1.03
N ALA A 60 3.69 1.42 -0.09
CA ALA A 60 2.76 1.25 -1.21
C ALA A 60 1.56 0.38 -0.82
N ALA A 61 1.79 -0.73 -0.10
CA ALA A 61 0.71 -1.55 0.44
C ALA A 61 -0.16 -0.75 1.44
N CYS A 62 0.47 -0.05 2.38
CA CYS A 62 -0.24 0.78 3.37
C CYS A 62 -1.05 1.90 2.73
N PHE A 63 -0.54 2.56 1.68
CA PHE A 63 -1.25 3.60 0.94
C PHE A 63 -2.61 3.12 0.45
N LEU A 64 -2.64 1.96 -0.19
CA LEU A 64 -3.83 1.42 -0.83
C LEU A 64 -4.89 1.03 0.20
N GLU A 65 -4.47 0.39 1.29
CA GLU A 65 -5.35 0.04 2.41
C GLU A 65 -5.90 1.30 3.11
N ALA A 66 -5.04 2.28 3.39
CA ALA A 66 -5.42 3.53 4.03
C ALA A 66 -6.41 4.32 3.15
N LYS A 67 -6.12 4.44 1.85
CA LYS A 67 -6.97 5.18 0.91
C LYS A 67 -8.39 4.60 0.85
N LEU A 68 -8.52 3.27 0.78
CA LEU A 68 -9.83 2.62 0.77
C LEU A 68 -10.61 2.88 2.07
N ASN A 69 -9.94 2.75 3.22
CA ASN A 69 -10.56 3.01 4.52
C ASN A 69 -10.96 4.48 4.69
N GLU A 70 -10.15 5.41 4.19
CA GLU A 70 -10.43 6.84 4.19
C GLU A 70 -11.67 7.18 3.34
N GLU A 71 -11.80 6.62 2.13
CA GLU A 71 -12.98 6.84 1.29
C GLU A 71 -14.27 6.37 1.99
N VAL A 72 -14.24 5.19 2.63
CA VAL A 72 -15.37 4.70 3.43
C VAL A 72 -15.68 5.64 4.59
N ALA A 73 -14.67 6.10 5.32
CA ALA A 73 -14.85 7.01 6.45
C ALA A 73 -15.43 8.37 6.02
N ILE A 74 -14.89 8.97 4.96
CA ILE A 74 -15.35 10.24 4.40
C ILE A 74 -16.79 10.09 3.88
N ALA A 75 -17.08 9.02 3.13
CA ALA A 75 -18.42 8.79 2.61
C ALA A 75 -19.45 8.73 3.73
N ARG A 76 -19.15 8.03 4.84
CA ARG A 76 -20.01 8.01 6.02
C ARG A 76 -20.26 9.42 6.54
N ILE A 77 -19.22 10.21 6.75
CA ILE A 77 -19.37 11.57 7.30
C ILE A 77 -20.24 12.47 6.38
N CYS A 78 -20.16 12.30 5.06
CA CYS A 78 -20.91 13.10 4.09
C CYS A 78 -22.40 12.71 3.93
N PHE A 79 -22.89 11.70 4.64
CA PHE A 79 -24.28 11.28 4.59
C PHE A 79 -24.89 11.30 5.99
N ASP A 80 -26.10 11.87 6.09
CA ASP A 80 -26.88 11.91 7.33
C ASP A 80 -27.05 10.51 7.93
N GLU A 81 -26.97 10.41 9.26
CA GLU A 81 -27.05 9.13 9.99
C GLU A 81 -28.32 8.32 9.71
N SER A 82 -29.43 9.00 9.38
CA SER A 82 -30.70 8.36 9.08
C SER A 82 -30.89 7.99 7.59
N SER A 83 -30.01 8.49 6.72
CA SER A 83 -30.13 8.30 5.27
C SER A 83 -29.92 6.83 4.87
N TYR A 84 -30.59 6.43 3.79
CA TYR A 84 -30.41 5.09 3.21
C TYR A 84 -28.96 4.87 2.75
N GLU A 85 -28.34 5.90 2.21
CA GLU A 85 -26.98 5.94 1.72
C GLU A 85 -25.98 5.69 2.84
N ARG A 86 -26.16 6.37 3.99
CA ARG A 86 -25.32 6.12 5.17
C ARG A 86 -25.38 4.67 5.64
N LYS A 87 -26.58 4.06 5.68
CA LYS A 87 -26.75 2.64 6.06
C LYS A 87 -25.95 1.71 5.17
N ARG A 88 -25.95 1.95 3.84
CA ARG A 88 -25.14 1.16 2.89
C ARG A 88 -23.64 1.28 3.18
N TRP A 89 -23.15 2.47 3.54
CA TRP A 89 -21.75 2.67 3.91
C TRP A 89 -21.40 2.10 5.29
N ASP A 90 -22.35 2.09 6.23
CA ASP A 90 -22.19 1.43 7.53
C ASP A 90 -22.05 -0.09 7.36
N GLU A 91 -22.81 -0.73 6.47
CA GLU A 91 -22.65 -2.16 6.13
C GLU A 91 -21.24 -2.49 5.62
N VAL A 92 -20.68 -1.62 4.77
CA VAL A 92 -19.28 -1.76 4.30
C VAL A 92 -18.30 -1.65 5.46
N LYS A 93 -18.54 -0.70 6.38
CA LYS A 93 -17.69 -0.50 7.56
C LYS A 93 -17.75 -1.67 8.55
N ASP A 94 -18.93 -2.22 8.79
CA ASP A 94 -19.12 -3.35 9.69
C ASP A 94 -18.43 -4.62 9.18
N GLY A 95 -18.40 -4.79 7.85
CA GLY A 95 -17.65 -5.84 7.18
C GLY A 95 -16.13 -5.64 7.14
N GLU A 96 -15.62 -4.45 7.47
CA GLU A 96 -14.23 -4.05 7.20
C GLU A 96 -13.19 -4.98 7.83
N ARG A 97 -13.43 -5.52 9.04
CA ARG A 97 -12.48 -6.42 9.69
C ARG A 97 -12.45 -7.83 9.09
N ARG A 98 -13.49 -8.20 8.35
CA ARG A 98 -13.69 -9.57 7.82
C ARG A 98 -13.40 -9.66 6.33
N HIS A 99 -13.56 -8.55 5.60
CA HIS A 99 -13.41 -8.53 4.15
C HIS A 99 -11.95 -8.38 3.73
N SER A 100 -11.57 -9.11 2.68
CA SER A 100 -10.32 -8.87 1.96
C SER A 100 -10.37 -7.54 1.21
N ILE A 101 -9.22 -7.00 0.81
CA ILE A 101 -9.16 -5.75 0.02
C ILE A 101 -10.01 -5.84 -1.27
N PRO A 102 -9.92 -6.91 -2.09
CA PRO A 102 -10.78 -7.05 -3.27
C PRO A 102 -12.28 -7.00 -2.94
N GLN A 103 -12.70 -7.63 -1.83
CA GLN A 103 -14.10 -7.61 -1.40
C GLN A 103 -14.54 -6.21 -1.00
N LYS A 104 -13.75 -5.51 -0.19
CA LYS A 104 -14.03 -4.11 0.21
C LYS A 104 -14.10 -3.20 -1.01
N TRP A 105 -13.16 -3.34 -1.95
CA TRP A 105 -13.16 -2.57 -3.18
C TRP A 105 -14.44 -2.79 -3.98
N ASN A 106 -14.86 -4.04 -4.17
CA ASN A 106 -16.08 -4.36 -4.90
C ASN A 106 -17.33 -3.77 -4.24
N GLN A 107 -17.39 -3.77 -2.91
CA GLN A 107 -18.47 -3.11 -2.18
C GLN A 107 -18.48 -1.60 -2.45
N VAL A 108 -17.34 -0.93 -2.33
CA VAL A 108 -17.20 0.51 -2.63
C VAL A 108 -17.55 0.81 -4.09
N ALA A 109 -17.10 -0.02 -5.03
CA ALA A 109 -17.40 0.12 -6.45
C ALA A 109 -18.90 -0.01 -6.73
N ALA A 110 -19.60 -0.94 -6.07
CA ALA A 110 -21.05 -1.09 -6.18
C ALA A 110 -21.83 0.13 -5.63
N LEU A 111 -21.28 0.85 -4.64
CA LEU A 111 -21.88 2.07 -4.10
C LEU A 111 -21.60 3.30 -4.96
N THR A 112 -20.45 3.35 -5.61
CA THR A 112 -19.96 4.53 -6.36
C THR A 112 -20.11 4.43 -7.87
N GLY A 113 -20.57 3.27 -8.40
CA GLY A 113 -20.60 2.99 -9.83
C GLY A 113 -19.20 2.76 -10.43
N GLY A 114 -18.23 2.40 -9.59
CA GLY A 114 -16.85 2.14 -10.00
C GLY A 114 -16.66 0.78 -10.68
N ARG A 115 -15.46 0.55 -11.21
CA ARG A 115 -15.07 -0.75 -11.79
C ARG A 115 -14.85 -1.79 -10.69
N CYS A 116 -15.40 -3.00 -10.89
CA CYS A 116 -15.10 -4.16 -10.06
C CYS A 116 -13.62 -4.55 -10.14
N TRP A 117 -13.14 -5.17 -9.07
CA TRP A 117 -11.81 -5.73 -8.96
C TRP A 117 -11.57 -6.80 -10.02
N ASP A 118 -10.44 -6.70 -10.71
CA ASP A 118 -9.99 -7.63 -11.73
C ASP A 118 -8.47 -7.76 -11.65
N SER A 119 -7.98 -8.80 -10.98
CA SER A 119 -6.54 -9.01 -10.73
C SER A 119 -5.72 -9.24 -12.01
N GLY A 120 -6.36 -9.48 -13.15
CA GLY A 120 -5.69 -9.63 -14.43
C GLY A 120 -5.38 -8.31 -15.14
N VAL A 121 -5.88 -7.18 -14.64
CA VAL A 121 -5.81 -5.88 -15.32
C VAL A 121 -5.36 -4.78 -14.38
N GLU A 122 -4.64 -3.79 -14.91
CA GLU A 122 -4.29 -2.59 -14.16
C GLU A 122 -5.55 -1.80 -13.71
N PRO A 123 -5.54 -1.19 -12.51
CA PRO A 123 -4.43 -1.11 -11.54
C PRO A 123 -4.31 -2.30 -10.57
N PHE A 124 -5.24 -3.26 -10.62
CA PHE A 124 -5.35 -4.32 -9.60
C PHE A 124 -4.26 -5.39 -9.73
N GLN A 125 -3.77 -5.63 -10.95
CA GLN A 125 -2.61 -6.50 -11.17
C GLN A 125 -1.36 -5.99 -10.43
N SER A 126 -1.07 -4.69 -10.54
CA SER A 126 0.02 -4.06 -9.80
C SER A 126 -0.21 -4.12 -8.29
N PHE A 127 -1.45 -3.93 -7.83
CA PHE A 127 -1.79 -4.08 -6.42
C PHE A 127 -1.46 -5.48 -5.89
N GLU A 128 -1.90 -6.54 -6.57
CA GLU A 128 -1.67 -7.93 -6.15
C GLU A 128 -0.17 -8.23 -6.04
N THR A 129 0.61 -7.67 -6.97
CA THR A 129 2.06 -7.78 -6.97
C THR A 129 2.67 -7.12 -5.73
N ILE A 130 2.26 -5.89 -5.41
CA ILE A 130 2.74 -5.15 -4.23
C ILE A 130 2.32 -5.84 -2.93
N SER A 131 1.07 -6.26 -2.82
CA SER A 131 0.54 -6.95 -1.64
C SER A 131 1.27 -8.27 -1.40
N SER A 132 1.50 -9.03 -2.48
CA SER A 132 2.29 -10.24 -2.44
C SER A 132 3.72 -9.97 -1.96
N LEU A 133 4.40 -8.97 -2.52
CA LEU A 133 5.76 -8.60 -2.10
C LEU A 133 5.82 -8.23 -0.63
N ARG A 134 4.89 -7.41 -0.15
CA ARG A 134 4.78 -7.03 1.26
C ARG A 134 4.62 -8.27 2.15
N ASN A 135 3.76 -9.21 1.77
CA ASN A 135 3.54 -10.43 2.55
C ASN A 135 4.78 -11.30 2.60
N GLU A 136 5.49 -11.46 1.48
CA GLU A 136 6.77 -12.17 1.45
C GLU A 136 7.77 -11.50 2.41
N LEU A 137 7.94 -10.18 2.35
CA LEU A 137 8.88 -9.45 3.22
C LEU A 137 8.54 -9.53 4.70
N VAL A 138 7.26 -9.40 5.06
CA VAL A 138 6.80 -9.42 6.47
C VAL A 138 6.85 -10.82 7.07
N HIS A 139 6.62 -11.85 6.25
CA HIS A 139 6.61 -13.24 6.71
C HIS A 139 7.92 -13.98 6.45
N PHE A 140 8.90 -13.32 5.82
CA PHE A 140 10.22 -13.90 5.61
C PHE A 140 10.89 -14.14 6.96
N LYS A 141 11.18 -15.40 7.27
CA LYS A 141 12.02 -15.76 8.41
C LYS A 141 13.47 -15.57 7.97
N ALA A 142 14.29 -14.97 8.83
CA ALA A 142 15.70 -14.73 8.51
C ALA A 142 16.40 -16.06 8.18
N ASP A 143 16.69 -16.27 6.90
CA ASP A 143 17.53 -17.36 6.42
C ASP A 143 18.87 -16.79 5.92
N PRO A 144 20.00 -17.48 6.15
CA PRO A 144 21.25 -17.12 5.51
C PRO A 144 21.13 -17.32 4.00
N LEU A 145 21.05 -16.22 3.26
CA LEU A 145 20.93 -16.25 1.80
C LEU A 145 22.30 -16.43 1.14
N GLY A 146 22.37 -17.32 0.15
CA GLY A 146 23.50 -17.38 -0.77
C GLY A 146 23.63 -16.08 -1.58
N LYS A 147 24.85 -15.79 -2.07
CA LYS A 147 25.23 -14.53 -2.73
C LYS A 147 24.32 -14.08 -3.89
N ASP A 148 23.57 -14.99 -4.51
CA ASP A 148 22.67 -14.71 -5.64
C ASP A 148 21.32 -15.43 -5.50
N GLU A 149 20.95 -15.80 -4.27
CA GLU A 149 19.72 -16.54 -4.00
C GLU A 149 18.59 -15.58 -3.63
N ALA A 150 17.51 -15.63 -4.42
CA ALA A 150 16.31 -14.86 -4.11
C ALA A 150 15.71 -15.38 -2.79
N PRO A 151 15.23 -14.50 -1.89
CA PRO A 151 14.76 -14.92 -0.58
C PRO A 151 13.61 -15.93 -0.64
N SER A 152 12.76 -15.85 -1.66
CA SER A 152 11.74 -16.87 -1.90
C SER A 152 11.58 -17.15 -3.39
N ARG A 153 10.97 -18.31 -3.72
CA ARG A 153 10.60 -18.65 -5.11
C ARG A 153 9.73 -17.57 -5.76
N LYS A 154 8.90 -16.88 -4.96
CA LYS A 154 8.00 -15.84 -5.43
C LYS A 154 8.77 -14.57 -5.80
N ILE A 155 9.70 -14.14 -4.94
CA ILE A 155 10.62 -13.02 -5.25
C ILE A 155 11.50 -13.38 -6.46
N ALA A 156 11.98 -14.62 -6.56
CA ALA A 156 12.73 -15.11 -7.72
C ALA A 156 11.93 -14.97 -9.03
N GLY A 157 10.63 -15.26 -9.00
CA GLY A 157 9.72 -15.08 -10.13
C GLY A 157 9.58 -13.62 -10.53
N LEU A 158 9.43 -12.72 -9.55
CA LEU A 158 9.32 -11.27 -9.81
C LEU A 158 10.62 -10.68 -10.35
N MET A 159 11.78 -11.10 -9.84
CA MET A 159 13.09 -10.71 -10.36
C MET A 159 13.33 -11.15 -11.82
N ARG A 160 12.63 -12.19 -12.31
CA ARG A 160 12.68 -12.61 -13.72
C ARG A 160 11.76 -11.79 -14.61
N LEU A 161 10.66 -11.26 -14.07
CA LEU A 161 9.67 -10.47 -14.80
C LEU A 161 10.06 -9.00 -14.90
N LEU A 162 10.79 -8.49 -13.91
CA LEU A 162 11.31 -7.13 -13.89
C LEU A 162 12.72 -7.13 -14.50
N PRO A 163 13.06 -6.23 -15.45
CA PRO A 163 14.41 -6.11 -16.00
C PRO A 163 15.35 -5.50 -14.96
N VAL A 164 15.71 -6.28 -13.94
CA VAL A 164 16.76 -5.90 -12.99
C VAL A 164 18.08 -6.23 -13.66
N HIS A 165 18.76 -5.22 -14.20
CA HIS A 165 20.13 -5.38 -14.68
C HIS A 165 20.99 -5.89 -13.51
N ARG A 166 21.50 -7.12 -13.65
CA ARG A 166 22.40 -7.76 -12.69
C ARG A 166 23.79 -7.09 -12.73
N ASN A 167 23.88 -5.86 -12.25
CA ASN A 167 25.15 -5.15 -12.11
C ASN A 167 25.46 -4.92 -10.62
N CYS A 168 25.69 -6.00 -9.88
CA CYS A 168 26.38 -5.92 -8.58
C CYS A 168 27.46 -7.00 -8.51
N GLN A 169 28.52 -6.81 -9.29
CA GLN A 169 29.82 -7.40 -8.96
C GLN A 169 30.53 -6.49 -7.95
N THR A 170 30.16 -6.54 -6.67
CA THR A 170 31.06 -6.10 -5.60
C THR A 170 31.03 -7.13 -4.47
N GLY A 171 32.20 -7.68 -4.19
CA GLY A 171 32.36 -8.86 -3.35
C GLY A 171 32.08 -8.59 -1.89
N TRP A 172 31.15 -9.36 -1.32
CA TRP A 172 31.20 -9.74 0.08
C TRP A 172 32.48 -10.54 0.34
N ARG A 173 33.60 -9.85 0.61
CA ARG A 173 34.73 -10.46 1.33
C ARG A 173 34.38 -10.43 2.80
N GLY A 174 33.79 -11.52 3.30
CA GLY A 174 33.83 -11.81 4.73
C GLY A 174 35.29 -11.84 5.16
N ARG A 175 35.67 -10.99 6.12
CA ARG A 175 36.95 -11.11 6.81
C ARG A 175 36.91 -12.38 7.65
N GLU A 176 37.45 -13.46 7.12
CA GLU A 176 38.06 -14.49 7.95
C GLU A 176 39.42 -13.96 8.41
N ASP A 177 39.47 -13.34 9.58
CA ASP A 177 40.70 -13.20 10.35
C ASP A 177 40.44 -13.78 11.74
N ARG A 178 40.68 -15.09 11.88
CA ARG A 178 41.06 -15.68 13.16
C ARG A 178 42.51 -16.13 13.05
N PRO A 179 43.44 -15.54 13.81
CA PRO A 179 44.80 -16.03 13.84
C PRO A 179 44.84 -17.39 14.54
N ARG A 180 45.30 -18.41 13.81
CA ARG A 180 45.93 -19.59 14.41
C ARG A 180 47.36 -19.20 14.76
N HIS A 181 47.71 -19.21 16.04
CA HIS A 181 49.04 -19.60 16.56
C HIS A 181 48.84 -19.98 18.04
N LEU A 182 48.87 -21.28 18.37
CA LEU A 182 50.04 -21.98 18.93
C LEU A 182 50.44 -21.46 20.33
N ARG A 183 49.90 -22.07 21.38
CA ARG A 183 50.62 -23.00 22.27
C ARG A 183 49.63 -23.75 23.17
#